data_AF-A0AA95III5-F1
#
_entry.id   AF-A0AA95III5-F1
#
_cell.length_a   1.000
_cell.length_b   1.000
_cell.length_c   1.000
_cell.angle_alpha   90.00
_cell.angle_beta   90.00
_cell.angle_gamma   90.00
#
_symmetry.space_group_name_H-M   'P 1'
#
loop_
_entity.id
_entity.type
_entity.pdbx_description
1 polymer ?
#
loop_
_entity_poly.entity_id
_entity_poly.type
_entity_poly.pdbx_seq_one_letter_code
_entity_poly.pdbx_strand_id
1 'polypeptide(L)'
;MFIKSLSIISKNTDVVLRKIEFKNGINFIVDSEKSDKHNKVGKTTCLKLLDLSLGAKSKDAIFKDYETQSVNKQLKLFIEDQKVYTNLVLIDDFNHPSKKFL
;
A
#
# COMPACT_ATOMS: atom_id res chain seq x y z
N MET A 1 1.68 -0.03 -19.44
CA MET A 1 0.81 0.06 -18.24
C MET A 1 1.70 0.29 -17.04
N PHE A 2 1.41 1.33 -16.27
CA PHE A 2 2.21 1.82 -15.15
C PHE A 2 1.33 2.07 -13.93
N ILE A 3 1.89 1.93 -12.74
CA ILE A 3 1.23 2.35 -11.51
C ILE A 3 1.37 3.87 -11.40
N LYS A 4 0.25 4.60 -11.38
CA LYS A 4 0.23 6.06 -11.20
C LYS A 4 0.12 6.44 -9.74
N SER A 5 -0.73 5.77 -8.98
CA SER A 5 -0.89 6.04 -7.56
C SER A 5 -1.47 4.86 -6.79
N LEU A 6 -1.07 4.75 -5.53
CA LEU A 6 -1.71 3.89 -4.53
C LEU A 6 -2.27 4.78 -3.41
N SER A 7 -3.56 4.68 -3.14
CA SER A 7 -4.21 5.40 -2.04
C SER A 7 -4.75 4.43 -1.00
N ILE A 8 -4.65 4.81 0.28
CA ILE A 8 -5.26 4.11 1.42
C ILE A 8 -6.43 4.98 1.87
N ILE A 9 -7.64 4.42 1.89
CA ILE A 9 -8.88 5.17 2.10
C ILE A 9 -9.66 4.52 3.24
N SER A 10 -10.16 5.33 4.17
CA SER A 10 -11.12 4.88 5.19
C SER A 10 -12.52 4.84 4.58
N LYS A 11 -13.14 3.66 4.52
CA LYS A 11 -14.50 3.53 3.99
C LYS A 11 -15.56 4.16 4.90
N ASN A 12 -15.23 4.37 6.18
CA ASN A 12 -16.17 4.99 7.11
C ASN A 12 -16.33 6.50 6.89
N THR A 13 -15.28 7.17 6.39
CA THR A 13 -15.24 8.63 6.26
C THR A 13 -14.97 9.12 4.84
N ASP A 14 -14.67 8.21 3.90
CA ASP A 14 -14.18 8.49 2.55
C ASP A 14 -12.92 9.37 2.50
N VAL A 15 -12.19 9.45 3.62
CA VAL A 15 -10.94 10.22 3.73
C VAL A 15 -9.77 9.39 3.20
N VAL A 16 -8.95 10.03 2.36
CA VAL A 16 -7.65 9.49 1.93
C VAL A 16 -6.65 9.61 3.09
N LEU A 17 -6.35 8.50 3.74
CA LEU A 17 -5.41 8.41 4.86
C LEU A 17 -3.96 8.59 4.39
N ARG A 18 -3.66 8.08 3.19
CA ARG A 18 -2.36 8.23 2.55
C ARG A 18 -2.50 8.10 1.04
N LYS A 19 -1.76 8.93 0.29
CA LYS A 19 -1.62 8.81 -1.16
C LYS A 19 -0.14 8.72 -1.51
N ILE A 20 0.22 7.73 -2.32
CA ILE A 20 1.55 7.55 -2.88
C ILE A 20 1.42 7.81 -4.37
N GLU A 21 2.11 8.82 -4.87
CA GLU A 21 2.18 9.13 -6.30
C GLU A 21 3.49 8.60 -6.87
N PHE A 22 3.37 7.77 -7.89
CA PHE A 22 4.53 7.20 -8.59
C PHE A 22 4.89 8.11 -9.77
N LYS A 23 6.19 8.22 -10.01
CA LYS A 23 6.77 8.98 -11.11
C LYS A 23 7.20 8.05 -12.23
N ASN A 24 7.35 8.60 -13.43
CA ASN A 24 8.00 7.88 -14.51
C ASN A 24 9.47 7.56 -14.11
N GLY A 25 9.94 6.37 -14.48
CA GLY A 25 11.25 5.87 -14.08
C GLY A 25 11.27 5.13 -12.74
N ILE A 26 12.43 5.13 -12.09
CA ILE A 26 12.67 4.33 -10.88
C ILE A 26 12.15 5.08 -9.65
N ASN A 27 11.29 4.41 -8.87
CA ASN A 27 10.75 4.94 -7.62
C ASN A 27 11.41 4.20 -6.44
N PHE A 28 11.95 4.95 -5.49
CA PHE A 28 12.61 4.39 -4.31
C PHE A 28 11.70 4.47 -3.08
N ILE A 29 11.44 3.33 -2.43
CA ILE A 29 10.75 3.27 -1.14
C ILE A 29 11.81 3.21 -0.04
N VAL A 30 12.17 4.38 0.48
CA VAL A 30 13.24 4.55 1.46
C VAL A 30 12.69 4.84 2.85
N ASP A 31 13.54 4.67 3.86
CA ASP A 31 13.23 5.05 5.23
C ASP A 31 13.28 6.58 5.41
N SER A 32 12.40 7.13 6.24
CA SER A 32 12.39 8.56 6.53
C SER A 32 13.40 8.96 7.61
N GLU A 33 13.95 8.01 8.39
CA GLU A 33 14.87 8.31 9.48
C GLU A 33 16.07 7.35 9.56
N LYS A 34 17.20 7.84 10.09
CA LYS A 34 18.29 7.03 10.63
C LYS A 34 17.81 6.37 11.93
N SER A 35 16.80 5.49 11.85
CA SER A 35 16.28 4.83 13.02
C SER A 35 17.15 3.62 13.36
N ASP A 36 17.71 3.60 14.58
CA ASP A 36 18.42 2.43 15.14
C ASP A 36 17.51 1.18 15.22
N LYS A 37 16.18 1.36 15.07
CA LYS A 37 15.17 0.30 14.95
C LYS A 37 14.87 0.01 13.48
N HIS A 38 15.81 -0.71 12.88
CA HIS A 38 16.00 -0.99 11.46
C HIS A 38 14.83 -1.57 10.61
N ASN A 39 13.56 -1.66 11.04
CA ASN A 39 12.59 -2.48 10.28
C ASN A 39 11.09 -2.17 10.36
N LYS A 40 10.63 -1.01 10.85
CA LYS A 40 9.17 -0.80 11.12
C LYS A 40 8.53 0.42 10.47
N VAL A 41 9.02 0.87 9.32
CA VAL A 41 8.65 2.18 8.74
C VAL A 41 7.70 2.05 7.53
N GLY A 42 7.11 0.85 7.35
CA GLY A 42 6.04 0.61 6.37
C GLY A 42 6.50 0.27 4.95
N LYS A 43 7.81 0.07 4.71
CA LYS A 43 8.38 -0.29 3.39
C LYS A 43 7.78 -1.59 2.84
N THR A 44 7.89 -2.67 3.60
CA THR A 44 7.31 -3.98 3.24
C THR A 44 5.79 -3.91 3.14
N THR A 45 5.13 -3.11 3.99
CA THR A 45 3.68 -2.90 3.92
C THR A 45 3.26 -2.25 2.60
N CYS A 46 4.02 -1.26 2.10
CA CYS A 46 3.76 -0.65 0.81
C CYS A 46 3.80 -1.68 -0.33
N LEU A 47 4.83 -2.54 -0.36
CA LEU A 47 4.95 -3.60 -1.37
C LEU A 47 3.82 -4.63 -1.27
N LYS A 48 3.44 -5.04 -0.05
CA LYS A 48 2.31 -5.95 0.17
C LYS A 48 0.98 -5.36 -0.30
N LEU A 49 0.77 -4.05 -0.11
CA LEU A 49 -0.44 -3.37 -0.60
C LEU A 49 -0.50 -3.34 -2.13
N LEU A 50 0.64 -3.12 -2.81
CA LEU A 50 0.72 -3.22 -4.27
C LEU A 50 0.37 -4.63 -4.74
N ASP A 51 0.98 -5.66 -4.14
CA ASP A 51 0.75 -7.06 -4.47
C ASP A 51 -0.73 -7.46 -4.29
N LEU A 52 -1.34 -7.08 -3.17
CA LEU A 52 -2.77 -7.31 -2.90
C LEU A 52 -3.67 -6.57 -3.89
N SER A 53 -3.33 -5.31 -4.23
CA SER A 53 -4.11 -4.53 -5.19
C SER A 53 -4.02 -5.08 -6.62
N LEU A 54 -2.98 -5.87 -6.91
CA LEU A 54 -2.79 -6.57 -8.19
C LEU A 54 -3.33 -8.01 -8.18
N GLY A 55 -4.00 -8.44 -7.10
CA GLY A 55 -4.75 -9.70 -7.06
C GLY A 55 -4.13 -10.83 -6.22
N ALA A 56 -3.10 -10.55 -5.41
CA ALA A 56 -2.59 -11.53 -4.46
C ALA A 56 -3.68 -11.99 -3.46
N LYS A 57 -3.67 -13.28 -3.11
CA LYS A 57 -4.76 -13.92 -2.35
C LYS A 57 -4.61 -13.84 -0.84
N SER A 58 -3.39 -13.66 -0.34
CA SER A 58 -3.07 -13.73 1.10
C SER A 58 -3.27 -12.37 1.79
N LYS A 59 -4.53 -11.95 1.96
CA LYS A 59 -4.88 -10.64 2.55
C LYS A 59 -4.39 -10.48 4.00
N ASP A 60 -4.34 -11.56 4.76
CA ASP A 60 -3.85 -11.59 6.13
C ASP A 60 -2.34 -11.37 6.23
N ALA A 61 -1.58 -11.57 5.15
CA ALA A 61 -0.14 -11.30 5.10
C ALA A 61 0.24 -9.84 5.43
N ILE A 62 -0.72 -8.91 5.41
CA ILE A 62 -0.48 -7.51 5.77
C ILE A 62 -0.30 -7.28 7.27
N PHE A 63 -0.95 -8.10 8.11
CA PHE A 63 -0.90 -8.01 9.57
C PHE A 63 -0.43 -9.32 10.23
N LYS A 64 -0.25 -10.39 9.47
CA LYS A 64 0.31 -11.67 9.92
C LYS A 64 1.70 -11.89 9.35
N ASP A 65 2.61 -12.30 10.21
CA ASP A 65 3.91 -12.84 9.86
C ASP A 65 3.83 -14.37 9.88
N TYR A 66 4.07 -15.03 8.75
CA TYR A 66 3.96 -16.49 8.65
C TYR A 66 5.20 -17.23 9.16
N GLU A 67 6.36 -16.58 9.24
CA GLU A 67 7.57 -17.22 9.78
C GLU A 67 7.44 -17.34 11.29
N THR A 68 6.99 -16.27 11.95
CA THR A 68 6.84 -16.23 13.42
C THR A 68 5.44 -16.61 13.90
N GLN A 69 4.48 -16.78 12.98
CA GLN A 69 3.03 -16.88 13.26
C GLN A 69 2.46 -15.69 14.08
N SER A 70 3.21 -14.60 14.18
CA SER A 70 2.79 -13.44 14.95
C SER A 70 1.75 -12.61 14.19
N VAL A 71 0.85 -11.98 14.93
CA VAL A 71 -0.20 -11.12 14.39
C VAL A 71 -0.07 -9.73 15.00
N ASN A 72 0.08 -8.72 14.15
CA ASN A 72 -0.03 -7.32 14.53
C ASN A 72 -1.51 -6.97 14.76
N LYS A 73 -1.98 -7.23 16.00
CA LYS A 73 -3.38 -7.00 16.39
C LYS A 73 -3.80 -5.54 16.23
N GLN A 74 -2.91 -4.59 16.51
CA GLN A 74 -3.22 -3.15 16.36
C GLN A 74 -3.50 -2.80 14.89
N LEU A 75 -2.66 -3.26 13.97
CA LEU A 75 -2.87 -3.05 12.55
C LEU A 75 -4.14 -3.74 12.04
N LYS A 76 -4.38 -4.98 12.49
CA LYS A 76 -5.60 -5.72 12.15
C LYS A 76 -6.86 -4.96 12.59
N LEU A 77 -6.93 -4.56 13.86
CA LEU A 77 -8.05 -3.79 14.41
C LEU A 77 -8.23 -2.47 13.67
N PHE A 78 -7.14 -1.74 13.39
CA PHE A 78 -7.21 -0.51 12.60
C PHE A 78 -7.85 -0.73 11.22
N ILE A 79 -7.46 -1.77 10.50
CA ILE A 79 -8.01 -2.10 9.18
C ILE A 79 -9.50 -2.44 9.28
N GLU A 80 -9.89 -3.24 10.28
CA GLU A 80 -11.27 -3.69 10.50
C GLU A 80 -12.17 -2.53 10.95
N ASP A 81 -11.73 -1.74 11.93
CA ASP A 81 -12.49 -0.63 12.51
C ASP A 81 -12.69 0.50 11.51
N GLN A 82 -11.64 0.91 10.79
CA GLN A 82 -11.72 1.98 9.78
C GLN A 82 -12.24 1.48 8.43
N LYS A 83 -12.45 0.16 8.28
CA LYS A 83 -12.84 -0.49 7.02
C LYS A 83 -11.98 -0.02 5.85
N VAL A 84 -10.67 -0.06 6.04
CA VAL A 84 -9.70 0.51 5.10
C VAL A 84 -9.67 -0.30 3.80
N TYR A 85 -9.57 0.39 2.67
CA TYR A 85 -9.30 -0.23 1.37
C TYR A 85 -8.24 0.54 0.58
N THR A 86 -7.65 -0.11 -0.42
CA THR A 86 -6.74 0.52 -1.36
C THR A 86 -7.41 0.84 -2.68
N ASN A 87 -6.98 1.95 -3.28
CA ASN A 87 -7.29 2.31 -4.66
C ASN A 87 -5.96 2.39 -5.43
N LEU A 88 -5.80 1.52 -6.43
CA LEU A 88 -4.61 1.45 -7.28
C LEU A 88 -4.94 1.97 -8.67
N VAL A 89 -4.38 3.12 -9.02
CA VAL A 89 -4.59 3.71 -10.34
C VAL A 89 -3.51 3.23 -11.29
N LEU A 90 -3.92 2.62 -12.40
CA LEU A 90 -3.03 2.25 -13.50
C LEU A 90 -3.26 3.18 -14.70
N ILE A 91 -2.18 3.50 -15.40
CA ILE A 91 -2.20 4.27 -16.65
C ILE A 91 -1.48 3.49 -17.74
N ASP A 92 -1.80 3.75 -19.00
CA ASP A 92 -1.11 3.13 -20.13
C ASP A 92 0.26 3.78 -20.41
N ASP A 93 0.34 5.11 -20.32
CA ASP A 93 1.54 5.92 -20.57
C ASP A 93 1.66 7.10 -19.57
N PHE A 94 2.88 7.48 -19.17
CA PHE A 94 3.11 8.59 -18.23
C PHE A 94 3.15 9.97 -18.89
N ASN A 95 3.54 10.06 -20.15
CA ASN A 95 3.68 11.31 -20.90
C ASN A 95 2.36 11.68 -21.59
N HIS A 96 1.66 10.68 -22.13
CA HIS A 96 0.41 10.82 -22.89
C HIS A 96 -0.61 9.77 -22.44
N PRO A 97 -1.13 9.83 -21.19
CA PRO A 97 -2.09 8.86 -20.69
C PRO A 97 -3.39 8.91 -21.50
N SER A 98 -3.78 7.78 -22.10
CA SER A 98 -5.03 7.64 -22.85
C SER A 98 -6.07 6.77 -22.13
N LYS A 99 -5.61 5.93 -21.19
CA LYS A 99 -6.47 5.04 -20.40
C LYS A 99 -6.10 5.10 -18.93
N LYS A 100 -7.12 5.14 -18.08
CA LYS A 100 -7.00 5.07 -16.62
C LYS A 100 -7.83 3.90 -16.11
N PHE A 101 -7.20 3.02 -15.35
CA PHE A 101 -7.85 1.89 -14.68
C PHE A 101 -7.88 2.16 -13.17
N LEU A 102 -9.00 1.78 -12.54
CA LEU A 102 -9.28 1.97 -11.11
C LEU A 102 -9.46 0.61 -10.43
#